data_AF-A0A850B6K5-F1
#
_entry.id   AF-A0A850B6K5-F1
#
_cell.length_a   1.000
_cell.length_b   1.000
_cell.length_c   1.000
_cell.angle_alpha   90.00
_cell.angle_beta   90.00
_cell.angle_gamma   90.00
#
_symmetry.space_group_name_H-M   'P 1'
#
loop_
_entity.id
_entity.type
_entity.pdbx_description
1 polymer ?
#
loop_
_entity_poly.entity_id
_entity_poly.type
_entity_poly.pdbx_seq_one_letter_code
_entity_poly.pdbx_strand_id
1 'polypeptide(L)'
;MSSTTLNAHPFSYFPFGSKAPPEAIACDGLVEGAGLHASHWEGNRTPAHLKDDTSTEIALRWAEQGLPKGTLVTNNHFDADGALSVFALLRPDIASRHKGLIVAAAEAGDFDEWPTDDRGLRLDMAIRALGARAGDDGRAYTTVLEALPELLTTIDAREDLWKDEWDSLIDAERRAAAGAIEVERRDGVAIFLHRPGVLELPGPVLFRRQPEGIVRWLLAFDRGDGTFEYRYERPRYSWADTVRRPPVPAPSRNAVAQDLGEGWALKGELKMTGILRTARPIKMAPQDVVSALLRRDPAAAVSAR
;
A
#
# COMPACT_ATOMS: atom_id res chain seq x y z
N MET A 1 16.02 -30.93 23.75
CA MET A 1 14.87 -31.31 22.89
C MET A 1 13.75 -30.33 23.15
N SER A 2 13.64 -29.28 22.33
CA SER A 2 12.54 -28.32 22.41
C SER A 2 11.64 -28.58 21.23
N SER A 3 10.50 -29.23 21.49
CA SER A 3 9.47 -29.54 20.50
C SER A 3 8.71 -28.25 20.19
N THR A 4 9.15 -27.49 19.18
CA THR A 4 8.36 -26.41 18.59
C THR A 4 7.20 -27.06 17.84
N THR A 5 6.08 -27.25 18.53
CA THR A 5 4.83 -27.65 17.89
C THR A 5 4.45 -26.58 16.89
N LEU A 6 4.68 -26.85 15.60
CA LEU A 6 4.04 -26.14 14.50
C LEU A 6 2.54 -26.05 14.84
N ASN A 7 2.02 -24.85 15.02
CA ASN A 7 0.59 -24.60 14.83
C ASN A 7 0.32 -24.90 13.36
N ALA A 8 0.09 -26.18 13.04
CA ALA A 8 -0.01 -26.67 11.68
C ALA A 8 -1.38 -26.31 11.10
N HIS A 9 -1.61 -25.01 10.94
CA HIS A 9 -2.66 -24.51 10.08
C HIS A 9 -2.26 -24.83 8.62
N PRO A 10 -3.12 -25.49 7.83
CA PRO A 10 -2.87 -25.64 6.41
C PRO A 10 -3.07 -24.30 5.70
N PHE A 11 -2.40 -24.13 4.56
CA PHE A 11 -2.64 -23.02 3.65
C PHE A 11 -3.07 -23.55 2.28
N SER A 12 -4.03 -22.87 1.67
CA SER A 12 -4.40 -23.06 0.28
C SER A 12 -4.72 -21.71 -0.37
N TYR A 13 -4.22 -21.50 -1.58
CA TYR A 13 -4.56 -20.33 -2.39
C TYR A 13 -5.89 -20.54 -3.12
N PHE A 14 -6.78 -19.55 -3.09
CA PHE A 14 -8.10 -19.58 -3.74
C PHE A 14 -8.27 -18.37 -4.65
N PRO A 15 -7.93 -18.46 -5.95
CA PRO A 15 -7.96 -17.30 -6.85
C PRO A 15 -9.35 -16.67 -6.92
N PHE A 16 -9.42 -15.38 -7.30
CA PHE A 16 -10.68 -14.66 -7.48
C PHE A 16 -11.75 -15.49 -8.19
N GLY A 17 -12.97 -15.48 -7.62
CA GLY A 17 -14.10 -16.28 -8.09
C GLY A 17 -14.15 -17.70 -7.52
N SER A 18 -13.13 -18.13 -6.78
CA SER A 18 -13.14 -19.39 -6.01
C SER A 18 -13.78 -19.20 -4.64
N LYS A 19 -14.19 -20.33 -4.04
CA LYS A 19 -14.84 -20.36 -2.73
C LYS A 19 -14.06 -21.22 -1.75
N ALA A 20 -13.74 -20.64 -0.60
CA ALA A 20 -13.15 -21.33 0.54
C ALA A 20 -14.25 -21.96 1.42
N PRO A 21 -13.91 -22.99 2.21
CA PRO A 21 -14.86 -23.56 3.16
C PRO A 21 -15.08 -22.63 4.37
N PRO A 22 -16.23 -22.74 5.07
CA PRO A 22 -16.62 -21.81 6.14
C PRO A 22 -15.72 -21.81 7.37
N GLU A 23 -14.97 -22.88 7.61
CA GLU A 23 -13.98 -22.97 8.69
C GLU A 23 -12.67 -22.23 8.37
N ALA A 24 -12.51 -21.70 7.15
CA ALA A 24 -11.31 -21.01 6.73
C ALA A 24 -11.24 -19.55 7.23
N ILE A 25 -10.01 -19.04 7.32
CA ILE A 25 -9.71 -17.62 7.51
C ILE A 25 -9.12 -17.03 6.23
N ALA A 26 -9.82 -16.03 5.69
CA ALA A 26 -9.33 -15.21 4.58
C ALA A 26 -8.36 -14.15 5.11
N CYS A 27 -7.11 -14.21 4.68
CA CYS A 27 -6.07 -13.24 4.97
C CYS A 27 -5.97 -12.25 3.84
N ASP A 28 -5.83 -10.97 4.17
CA ASP A 28 -5.66 -9.86 3.24
C ASP A 28 -6.83 -9.69 2.24
N GLY A 29 -6.99 -10.57 1.26
CA GLY A 29 -8.15 -10.54 0.36
C GLY A 29 -9.46 -11.00 1.00
N LEU A 30 -10.57 -10.68 0.32
CA LEU A 30 -11.90 -11.21 0.64
C LEU A 30 -12.17 -12.49 -0.15
N VAL A 31 -12.03 -13.65 0.50
CA VAL A 31 -12.32 -14.96 -0.12
C VAL A 31 -13.77 -15.36 0.16
N GLU A 32 -14.56 -15.62 -0.88
CA GLU A 32 -15.94 -16.06 -0.71
C GLU A 32 -15.98 -17.37 0.11
N GLY A 33 -16.94 -17.47 1.03
CA GLY A 33 -17.18 -18.67 1.81
C GLY A 33 -16.37 -18.75 3.11
N ALA A 34 -15.22 -18.08 3.22
CA ALA A 34 -14.46 -18.04 4.47
C ALA A 34 -15.27 -17.43 5.62
N GLY A 35 -15.27 -18.09 6.77
CA GLY A 35 -16.02 -17.66 7.95
C GLY A 35 -15.30 -16.60 8.77
N LEU A 36 -13.96 -16.58 8.72
CA LEU A 36 -13.10 -15.63 9.44
C LEU A 36 -12.34 -14.73 8.46
N HIS A 37 -12.05 -13.51 8.89
CA HIS A 37 -11.32 -12.51 8.11
C HIS A 37 -10.14 -11.97 8.92
N ALA A 38 -8.99 -11.86 8.25
CA ALA A 38 -7.80 -11.15 8.68
C ALA A 38 -7.39 -10.17 7.57
N SER A 39 -8.24 -9.17 7.33
CA SER A 39 -8.18 -8.31 6.14
C SER A 39 -8.53 -6.87 6.50
N HIS A 40 -7.81 -5.92 5.91
CA HIS A 40 -8.12 -4.48 5.92
C HIS A 40 -8.88 -4.01 4.67
N TRP A 41 -9.32 -4.93 3.79
CA TRP A 41 -10.08 -4.55 2.60
C TRP A 41 -11.47 -4.05 3.02
N GLU A 42 -11.98 -3.03 2.32
CA GLU A 42 -13.34 -2.53 2.53
C GLU A 42 -14.36 -3.68 2.43
N GLY A 43 -15.27 -3.77 3.40
CA GLY A 43 -16.27 -4.85 3.47
C GLY A 43 -15.80 -6.15 4.16
N ASN A 44 -14.60 -6.18 4.76
CA ASN A 44 -14.17 -7.28 5.61
C ASN A 44 -15.08 -7.47 6.83
N ARG A 45 -15.03 -8.66 7.44
CA ARG A 45 -15.71 -9.01 8.69
C ARG A 45 -14.75 -9.25 9.84
N THR A 46 -13.56 -8.65 9.80
CA THR A 46 -12.58 -8.74 10.87
C THR A 46 -13.20 -8.17 12.15
N PRO A 47 -13.18 -8.90 13.28
CA PRO A 47 -13.70 -8.38 14.55
C PRO A 47 -13.04 -7.06 14.95
N ALA A 48 -13.82 -6.12 15.49
CA ALA A 48 -13.35 -4.76 15.76
C ALA A 48 -12.10 -4.70 16.66
N HIS A 49 -11.96 -5.60 17.63
CA HIS A 49 -10.80 -5.67 18.53
C HIS A 49 -9.54 -6.24 17.87
N LEU A 50 -9.68 -6.87 16.69
CA LEU A 50 -8.59 -7.42 15.88
C LEU A 50 -8.22 -6.54 14.69
N LYS A 51 -9.00 -5.50 14.39
CA LYS A 51 -8.67 -4.57 13.30
C LYS A 51 -7.37 -3.82 13.57
N ASP A 52 -6.66 -3.52 12.50
CA ASP A 52 -5.47 -2.67 12.45
C ASP A 52 -5.29 -2.15 11.02
N ASP A 53 -4.22 -1.39 10.75
CA ASP A 53 -4.05 -0.75 9.46
C ASP A 53 -3.72 -1.72 8.32
N THR A 54 -2.88 -2.74 8.56
CA THR A 54 -2.55 -3.77 7.56
C THR A 54 -3.14 -5.13 7.90
N SER A 55 -3.35 -5.96 6.90
CA SER A 55 -3.81 -7.34 7.07
C SER A 55 -2.77 -8.19 7.82
N THR A 56 -1.48 -7.88 7.67
CA THR A 56 -0.40 -8.46 8.47
C THR A 56 -0.55 -8.15 9.96
N GLU A 57 -0.85 -6.92 10.33
CA GLU A 57 -1.11 -6.56 11.73
C GLU A 57 -2.36 -7.24 12.29
N ILE A 58 -3.42 -7.32 11.48
CA ILE A 58 -4.64 -8.06 11.83
C ILE A 58 -4.34 -9.55 12.04
N ALA A 59 -3.56 -10.16 11.16
CA ALA A 59 -3.15 -11.56 11.25
C ALA A 59 -2.27 -11.82 12.48
N LEU A 60 -1.37 -10.89 12.83
CA LEU A 60 -0.60 -10.97 14.07
C LEU A 60 -1.50 -10.95 15.31
N ARG A 61 -2.56 -10.13 15.32
CA ARG A 61 -3.55 -10.12 16.42
C ARG A 61 -4.33 -11.42 16.50
N TRP A 62 -4.70 -12.01 15.35
CA TRP A 62 -5.30 -13.34 15.31
C TRP A 62 -4.34 -14.43 15.83
N ALA A 63 -3.07 -14.37 15.46
CA ALA A 63 -2.03 -15.27 15.96
C ALA A 63 -1.86 -15.16 17.49
N GLU A 64 -1.87 -13.94 18.02
CA GLU A 64 -1.80 -13.67 19.47
C GLU A 64 -3.07 -14.17 20.20
N GLN A 65 -4.26 -13.98 19.62
CA GLN A 65 -5.52 -14.50 20.17
C GLN A 65 -5.61 -16.04 20.10
N GLY A 66 -5.01 -16.63 19.08
CA GLY A 66 -5.10 -18.04 18.75
C GLY A 66 -6.28 -18.37 17.85
N LEU A 67 -6.06 -19.33 16.96
CA LEU A 67 -7.07 -19.91 16.08
C LEU A 67 -7.36 -21.37 16.47
N PRO A 68 -8.55 -21.90 16.16
CA PRO A 68 -8.81 -23.34 16.26
C PRO A 68 -7.75 -24.14 15.49
N LYS A 69 -7.21 -25.19 16.12
CA LYS A 69 -6.18 -26.02 15.48
C LYS A 69 -6.68 -26.56 14.14
N GLY A 70 -5.87 -26.40 13.09
CA GLY A 70 -6.20 -26.87 11.75
C GLY A 70 -7.12 -25.92 10.95
N THR A 71 -7.43 -24.72 11.46
CA THR A 71 -8.07 -23.66 10.64
C THR A 71 -7.29 -23.48 9.34
N LEU A 72 -8.01 -23.57 8.21
CA LEU A 72 -7.44 -23.36 6.89
C LEU A 72 -7.20 -21.87 6.66
N VAL A 73 -5.95 -21.52 6.38
CA VAL A 73 -5.54 -20.16 6.00
C VAL A 73 -5.66 -20.04 4.47
N THR A 74 -6.24 -18.94 3.98
CA THR A 74 -6.44 -18.71 2.55
C THR A 74 -6.26 -17.24 2.17
N ASN A 75 -5.88 -16.98 0.92
CA ASN A 75 -5.96 -15.68 0.26
C ASN A 75 -6.31 -15.90 -1.24
N ASN A 76 -6.76 -14.85 -1.93
CA ASN A 76 -7.20 -14.84 -3.33
C ASN A 76 -6.32 -14.06 -4.31
N HIS A 77 -5.28 -13.40 -3.81
CA HIS A 77 -4.24 -12.76 -4.59
C HIS A 77 -2.90 -12.80 -3.84
N PHE A 78 -1.81 -12.47 -4.53
CA PHE A 78 -0.47 -12.41 -3.95
C PHE A 78 0.11 -11.00 -3.98
N ASP A 79 0.52 -10.52 -2.82
CA ASP A 79 1.38 -9.36 -2.59
C ASP A 79 2.13 -9.50 -1.25
N ALA A 80 2.81 -8.44 -0.81
CA ALA A 80 3.59 -8.45 0.42
C ALA A 80 2.70 -8.58 1.67
N ASP A 81 1.61 -7.82 1.79
CA ASP A 81 0.72 -7.88 2.96
C ASP A 81 0.00 -9.24 3.03
N GLY A 82 -0.44 -9.78 1.89
CA GLY A 82 -0.99 -11.12 1.75
C GLY A 82 -0.02 -12.23 2.15
N ALA A 83 1.23 -12.19 1.67
CA ALA A 83 2.25 -13.18 2.04
C ALA A 83 2.59 -13.14 3.54
N LEU A 84 2.73 -11.94 4.11
CA LEU A 84 3.11 -11.74 5.51
C LEU A 84 1.97 -12.02 6.49
N SER A 85 0.71 -11.72 6.11
CA SER A 85 -0.48 -12.08 6.88
C SER A 85 -0.68 -13.60 6.95
N VAL A 86 -0.56 -14.30 5.83
CA VAL A 86 -0.57 -15.78 5.80
C VAL A 86 0.56 -16.34 6.65
N PHE A 87 1.79 -15.83 6.48
CA PHE A 87 2.94 -16.26 7.27
C PHE A 87 2.73 -16.09 8.78
N ALA A 88 2.12 -14.98 9.21
CA ALA A 88 1.85 -14.71 10.62
C ALA A 88 0.96 -15.78 11.28
N LEU A 89 -0.02 -16.30 10.55
CA LEU A 89 -0.91 -17.36 11.05
C LEU A 89 -0.27 -18.75 10.97
N LEU A 90 0.55 -19.01 9.96
CA LEU A 90 1.24 -20.30 9.81
C LEU A 90 2.41 -20.45 10.79
N ARG A 91 3.13 -19.36 11.09
CA ARG A 91 4.38 -19.36 11.87
C ARG A 91 4.37 -18.25 12.94
N PRO A 92 3.39 -18.25 13.87
CA PRO A 92 3.19 -17.16 14.83
C PRO A 92 4.41 -16.89 15.72
N ASP A 93 5.15 -17.94 16.11
CA ASP A 93 6.37 -17.82 16.92
C ASP A 93 7.49 -17.05 16.21
N ILE A 94 7.58 -17.16 14.88
CA ILE A 94 8.59 -16.45 14.10
C ILE A 94 8.08 -15.04 13.79
N ALA A 95 6.85 -14.93 13.31
CA ALA A 95 6.25 -13.64 12.96
C ALA A 95 6.26 -12.66 14.14
N SER A 96 5.92 -13.12 15.35
CA SER A 96 5.95 -12.29 16.56
C SER A 96 7.34 -11.72 16.90
N ARG A 97 8.41 -12.48 16.67
CA ARG A 97 9.81 -12.02 16.88
C ARG A 97 10.24 -10.96 15.87
N HIS A 98 9.64 -10.97 14.68
CA HIS A 98 9.95 -10.07 13.58
C HIS A 98 8.82 -9.07 13.29
N LYS A 99 7.90 -8.87 14.26
CA LYS A 99 6.69 -8.04 14.12
C LYS A 99 6.96 -6.68 13.49
N GLY A 100 7.94 -5.92 14.01
CA GLY A 100 8.26 -4.61 13.47
C GLY A 100 8.70 -4.63 12.00
N LEU A 101 9.48 -5.63 11.59
CA LEU A 101 9.98 -5.76 10.23
C LEU A 101 8.87 -6.15 9.24
N ILE A 102 8.02 -7.11 9.59
CA ILE A 102 6.95 -7.56 8.69
C ILE A 102 5.84 -6.51 8.56
N VAL A 103 5.56 -5.76 9.62
CA VAL A 103 4.62 -4.63 9.54
C VAL A 103 5.18 -3.53 8.65
N ALA A 104 6.46 -3.18 8.82
CA ALA A 104 7.12 -2.19 7.96
C ALA A 104 7.12 -2.59 6.47
N ALA A 105 7.25 -3.88 6.16
CA ALA A 105 7.17 -4.39 4.79
C ALA A 105 5.75 -4.36 4.23
N ALA A 106 4.73 -4.72 5.03
CA ALA A 106 3.32 -4.60 4.64
C ALA A 106 2.94 -3.14 4.34
N GLU A 107 3.31 -2.20 5.21
CA GLU A 107 3.05 -0.77 5.00
C GLU A 107 3.79 -0.23 3.76
N ALA A 108 5.03 -0.69 3.52
CA ALA A 108 5.78 -0.30 2.33
C ALA A 108 5.11 -0.79 1.03
N GLY A 109 4.63 -2.04 1.01
CA GLY A 109 4.00 -2.64 -0.17
C GLY A 109 2.61 -2.08 -0.48
N ASP A 110 1.73 -2.01 0.52
CA ASP A 110 0.32 -1.65 0.31
C ASP A 110 0.08 -0.14 0.28
N PHE A 111 0.86 0.59 1.07
CA PHE A 111 0.67 2.02 1.27
C PHE A 111 1.76 2.86 0.63
N ASP A 112 2.70 2.26 -0.11
CA ASP A 112 3.85 2.98 -0.69
C ASP A 112 4.58 3.83 0.38
N GLU A 113 4.58 3.43 1.65
CA GLU A 113 5.18 4.24 2.71
C GLU A 113 6.67 3.98 2.85
N TRP A 114 7.42 4.99 3.30
CA TRP A 114 8.81 4.80 3.67
C TRP A 114 8.89 4.51 5.18
N PRO A 115 9.12 3.26 5.61
CA PRO A 115 9.15 2.89 7.01
C PRO A 115 10.38 3.45 7.73
N THR A 116 10.32 3.55 9.05
CA THR A 116 11.49 3.97 9.86
C THR A 116 12.65 2.97 9.74
N ASP A 117 12.34 1.68 9.56
CA ASP A 117 13.33 0.63 9.29
C ASP A 117 13.34 0.31 7.79
N ASP A 118 14.39 0.76 7.09
CA ASP A 118 14.59 0.53 5.65
C ASP A 118 14.52 -0.95 5.24
N ARG A 119 14.76 -1.89 6.17
CA ARG A 119 14.63 -3.32 5.91
C ARG A 119 13.19 -3.72 5.54
N GLY A 120 12.19 -2.94 5.93
CA GLY A 120 10.80 -3.13 5.48
C GLY A 120 10.67 -3.02 3.96
N LEU A 121 11.23 -1.97 3.36
CA LEU A 121 11.27 -1.81 1.90
C LEU A 121 12.06 -2.93 1.22
N ARG A 122 13.22 -3.32 1.78
CA ARG A 122 14.02 -4.42 1.24
C ARG A 122 13.27 -5.74 1.27
N LEU A 123 12.52 -6.01 2.35
CA LEU A 123 11.72 -7.21 2.49
C LEU A 123 10.54 -7.22 1.51
N ASP A 124 9.83 -6.10 1.35
CA ASP A 124 8.79 -5.95 0.31
C ASP A 124 9.36 -6.23 -1.10
N MET A 125 10.45 -5.55 -1.45
CA MET A 125 11.16 -5.76 -2.73
C MET A 125 11.55 -7.24 -2.92
N ALA A 126 12.07 -7.89 -1.87
CA ALA A 126 12.46 -9.28 -1.94
C ALA A 126 11.27 -10.23 -2.11
N ILE A 127 10.14 -9.97 -1.43
CA ILE A 127 8.89 -10.74 -1.59
C ILE A 127 8.37 -10.60 -3.02
N ARG A 128 8.31 -9.39 -3.55
CA ARG A 128 7.88 -9.14 -4.93
C ARG A 128 8.81 -9.78 -5.96
N ALA A 129 10.13 -9.70 -5.76
CA ALA A 129 11.10 -10.32 -6.64
C ALA A 129 10.97 -11.85 -6.67
N LEU A 130 10.74 -12.49 -5.52
CA LEU A 130 10.49 -13.93 -5.45
C LEU A 130 9.14 -14.31 -6.08
N GLY A 131 8.07 -13.58 -5.77
CA GLY A 131 6.75 -13.83 -6.33
C GLY A 131 6.72 -13.69 -7.86
N ALA A 132 7.36 -12.65 -8.40
CA ALA A 132 7.45 -12.43 -9.84
C ALA A 132 8.17 -13.58 -10.58
N ARG A 133 9.10 -14.28 -9.93
CA ARG A 133 9.81 -15.44 -10.50
C ARG A 133 8.96 -16.72 -10.52
N ALA A 134 7.87 -16.77 -9.75
CA ALA A 134 7.03 -17.97 -9.61
C ALA A 134 5.97 -18.15 -10.71
N GLY A 135 5.62 -17.07 -11.43
CA GLY A 135 4.75 -17.08 -12.61
C GLY A 135 3.24 -17.15 -12.35
N ASP A 136 2.79 -17.54 -11.16
CA ASP A 136 1.42 -17.30 -10.67
C ASP A 136 1.39 -17.17 -9.14
N ASP A 137 0.32 -16.57 -8.63
CA ASP A 137 0.13 -16.26 -7.20
C ASP A 137 0.21 -17.49 -6.29
N GLY A 138 -0.36 -18.63 -6.72
CA GLY A 138 -0.33 -19.86 -5.92
C GLY A 138 1.11 -20.37 -5.75
N ARG A 139 1.92 -20.36 -6.82
CA ARG A 139 3.34 -20.69 -6.73
C ARG A 139 4.15 -19.62 -6.02
N ALA A 140 3.77 -18.35 -6.14
CA ALA A 140 4.41 -17.24 -5.42
C ALA A 140 4.29 -17.42 -3.90
N TYR A 141 3.09 -17.78 -3.40
CA TYR A 141 2.90 -18.12 -1.99
C TYR A 141 3.83 -19.25 -1.54
N THR A 142 3.84 -20.38 -2.25
CA THR A 142 4.73 -21.51 -1.89
C THR A 142 6.18 -21.06 -1.78
N THR A 143 6.66 -20.32 -2.79
CA THR A 143 8.06 -19.88 -2.88
C THR A 143 8.42 -18.92 -1.74
N VAL A 144 7.55 -17.94 -1.47
CA VAL A 144 7.83 -16.90 -0.46
C VAL A 144 7.65 -17.43 0.96
N LEU A 145 6.60 -18.20 1.23
CA LEU A 145 6.37 -18.77 2.56
C LEU A 145 7.51 -19.71 3.00
N GLU A 146 8.11 -20.45 2.06
CA GLU A 146 9.30 -21.27 2.31
C GLU A 146 10.54 -20.41 2.63
N ALA A 147 10.72 -19.28 1.93
CA ALA A 147 11.88 -18.41 2.09
C ALA A 147 11.82 -17.48 3.32
N LEU A 148 10.62 -17.06 3.74
CA LEU A 148 10.42 -16.04 4.77
C LEU A 148 11.18 -16.29 6.09
N PRO A 149 11.19 -17.49 6.70
CA PRO A 149 11.93 -17.72 7.94
C PRO A 149 13.41 -17.32 7.87
N GLU A 150 14.06 -17.59 6.73
CA GLU A 150 15.46 -17.22 6.52
C GLU A 150 15.56 -15.72 6.22
N LEU A 151 14.76 -15.21 5.27
CA LEU A 151 14.78 -13.81 4.84
C LEU A 151 14.64 -12.84 6.01
N LEU A 152 13.77 -13.12 6.99
CA LEU A 152 13.58 -12.27 8.16
C LEU A 152 14.83 -12.09 9.02
N THR A 153 15.83 -12.96 8.87
CA THR A 153 17.11 -12.89 9.56
C THR A 153 18.29 -12.51 8.66
N THR A 154 18.15 -12.67 7.34
CA THR A 154 19.24 -12.50 6.37
C THR A 154 18.97 -11.44 5.31
N ILE A 155 17.88 -10.65 5.43
CA ILE A 155 17.46 -9.71 4.37
C ILE A 155 18.59 -8.79 3.91
N ASP A 156 19.43 -8.28 4.81
CA ASP A 156 20.56 -7.40 4.47
C ASP A 156 21.63 -8.09 3.59
N ALA A 157 21.74 -9.41 3.63
CA ALA A 157 22.66 -10.18 2.80
C ALA A 157 22.04 -10.62 1.45
N ARG A 158 20.72 -10.47 1.28
CA ARG A 158 19.97 -10.90 0.09
C ARG A 158 19.84 -9.81 -0.95
N GLU A 159 20.95 -9.12 -1.22
CA GLU A 159 21.04 -8.06 -2.25
C GLU A 159 20.57 -8.55 -3.63
N ASP A 160 20.70 -9.84 -3.92
CA ASP A 160 20.19 -10.50 -5.13
C ASP A 160 18.66 -10.36 -5.34
N LEU A 161 17.93 -9.99 -4.29
CA LEU A 161 16.48 -9.84 -4.31
C LEU A 161 16.00 -8.38 -4.32
N TRP A 162 16.75 -7.44 -3.73
CA TRP A 162 16.25 -6.08 -3.52
C TRP A 162 17.18 -4.96 -4.00
N LYS A 163 18.45 -5.25 -4.31
CA LYS A 163 19.46 -4.21 -4.52
C LYS A 163 19.17 -3.28 -5.70
N ASP A 164 18.79 -3.83 -6.85
CA ASP A 164 18.58 -3.03 -8.06
C ASP A 164 17.42 -2.05 -7.89
N GLU A 165 16.33 -2.51 -7.25
CA GLU A 165 15.17 -1.66 -6.96
C GLU A 165 15.47 -0.65 -5.86
N TRP A 166 16.21 -1.07 -4.82
CA TRP A 166 16.69 -0.18 -3.76
C TRP A 166 17.59 0.94 -4.30
N ASP A 167 18.56 0.60 -5.16
CA ASP A 167 19.47 1.58 -5.75
C ASP A 167 18.69 2.58 -6.63
N SER A 168 17.65 2.12 -7.34
CA SER A 168 16.72 2.98 -8.10
C SER A 168 15.89 3.89 -7.19
N LEU A 169 15.41 3.39 -6.05
CA LEU A 169 14.67 4.16 -5.05
C LEU A 169 15.55 5.23 -4.40
N ILE A 170 16.81 4.88 -4.08
CA ILE A 170 17.79 5.81 -3.51
C ILE A 170 18.24 6.87 -4.52
N ASP A 171 18.37 6.53 -5.79
CA ASP A 171 18.58 7.52 -6.85
C ASP A 171 17.38 8.49 -6.94
N ALA A 172 16.15 7.98 -6.88
CA ALA A 172 14.97 8.82 -6.88
C ALA A 172 14.92 9.77 -5.68
N GLU A 173 15.26 9.30 -4.48
CA GLU A 173 15.38 10.13 -3.29
C GLU A 173 16.45 11.22 -3.45
N ARG A 174 17.60 10.87 -4.04
CA ARG A 174 18.69 11.83 -4.33
C ARG A 174 18.25 12.90 -5.33
N ARG A 175 17.59 12.50 -6.42
CA ARG A 175 17.05 13.44 -7.42
C ARG A 175 16.03 14.38 -6.80
N ALA A 176 15.16 13.85 -5.96
CA ALA A 176 14.19 14.64 -5.23
C ALA A 176 14.88 15.67 -4.30
N ALA A 177 15.94 15.26 -3.60
CA ALA A 177 16.74 16.15 -2.74
C ALA A 177 17.47 17.24 -3.54
N ALA A 178 17.86 16.93 -4.78
CA ALA A 178 18.48 17.86 -5.72
C ALA A 178 17.48 18.79 -6.43
N GLY A 179 16.19 18.77 -6.06
CA GLY A 179 15.18 19.68 -6.60
C GLY A 179 14.48 19.19 -7.87
N ALA A 180 14.49 17.88 -8.14
CA ALA A 180 13.66 17.29 -9.20
C ALA A 180 12.16 17.52 -8.96
N ILE A 181 11.76 17.64 -7.69
CA ILE A 181 10.43 18.09 -7.29
C ILE A 181 10.50 19.24 -6.28
N GLU A 182 9.48 20.08 -6.28
CA GLU A 182 9.15 21.00 -5.19
C GLU A 182 7.88 20.51 -4.49
N VAL A 183 7.84 20.59 -3.16
CA VAL A 183 6.66 20.21 -2.38
C VAL A 183 6.12 21.43 -1.65
N GLU A 184 4.87 21.75 -1.91
CA GLU A 184 4.16 22.84 -1.24
C GLU A 184 2.91 22.31 -0.54
N ARG A 185 2.59 22.89 0.63
CA ARG A 185 1.33 22.63 1.32
C ARG A 185 0.33 23.74 1.06
N ARG A 186 -0.90 23.36 0.74
CA ARG A 186 -2.06 24.23 0.79
C ARG A 186 -3.22 23.52 1.46
N ASP A 187 -3.61 24.01 2.63
CA ASP A 187 -4.59 23.37 3.50
C ASP A 187 -4.23 21.89 3.77
N GLY A 188 -5.13 20.95 3.46
CA GLY A 188 -4.89 19.51 3.54
C GLY A 188 -4.29 18.89 2.27
N VAL A 189 -3.84 19.69 1.30
CA VAL A 189 -3.30 19.24 0.01
C VAL A 189 -1.78 19.43 -0.05
N ALA A 190 -1.06 18.37 -0.41
CA ALA A 190 0.35 18.45 -0.80
C ALA A 190 0.45 18.56 -2.32
N ILE A 191 1.12 19.59 -2.82
CA ILE A 191 1.40 19.80 -4.23
C ILE A 191 2.82 19.32 -4.50
N PHE A 192 2.96 18.27 -5.29
CA PHE A 192 4.25 17.77 -5.76
C PHE A 192 4.48 18.25 -7.18
N LEU A 193 5.25 19.33 -7.31
CA LEU A 193 5.60 19.93 -8.60
C LEU A 193 6.85 19.28 -9.16
N HIS A 194 6.68 18.48 -10.22
CA HIS A 194 7.76 17.87 -10.98
C HIS A 194 8.25 18.84 -12.06
N ARG A 195 9.57 19.04 -12.11
CA ARG A 195 10.21 19.91 -13.13
C ARG A 195 10.05 19.34 -14.54
N PRO A 196 10.26 20.16 -15.60
CA PRO A 196 10.23 19.69 -16.97
C PRO A 196 11.12 18.47 -17.21
N GLY A 197 10.54 17.41 -17.78
CA GLY A 197 11.23 16.16 -18.08
C GLY A 197 11.45 15.22 -16.88
N VAL A 198 11.05 15.61 -15.66
CA VAL A 198 11.10 14.74 -14.49
C VAL A 198 9.90 13.80 -14.49
N LEU A 199 10.18 12.49 -14.49
CA LEU A 199 9.17 11.45 -14.30
C LEU A 199 8.65 11.41 -12.86
N GLU A 200 7.48 10.82 -12.67
CA GLU A 200 6.93 10.57 -11.34
C GLU A 200 7.94 9.85 -10.44
N LEU A 201 8.13 10.37 -9.24
CA LEU A 201 8.95 9.72 -8.22
C LEU A 201 8.21 8.55 -7.57
N PRO A 202 8.92 7.51 -7.11
CA PRO A 202 8.31 6.39 -6.40
C PRO A 202 7.48 6.83 -5.20
N GLY A 203 6.41 6.10 -4.91
CA GLY A 203 5.49 6.40 -3.81
C GLY A 203 6.18 6.61 -2.45
N PRO A 204 7.13 5.76 -2.03
CA PRO A 204 7.87 5.97 -0.78
C PRO A 204 8.64 7.30 -0.71
N VAL A 205 9.16 7.78 -1.84
CA VAL A 205 9.84 9.10 -1.92
C VAL A 205 8.82 10.23 -1.78
N LEU A 206 7.66 10.11 -2.42
CA LEU A 206 6.57 11.08 -2.27
C LEU A 206 6.05 11.12 -0.83
N PHE A 207 5.83 9.95 -0.22
CA PHE A 207 5.42 9.82 1.17
C PHE A 207 6.41 10.49 2.11
N ARG A 208 7.71 10.20 1.99
CA ARG A 208 8.76 10.79 2.84
C ARG A 208 8.81 12.33 2.75
N ARG A 209 8.39 12.91 1.63
CA ARG A 209 8.45 14.35 1.39
C ARG A 209 7.15 15.08 1.66
N GLN A 210 6.07 14.36 1.91
CA GLN A 210 4.79 14.99 2.18
C GLN A 210 4.85 15.73 3.53
N PRO A 211 4.21 16.90 3.64
CA PRO A 211 3.96 17.52 4.94
C PRO A 211 3.07 16.64 5.84
N GLU A 212 3.14 16.83 7.15
CA GLU A 212 2.24 16.15 8.09
C GLU A 212 0.78 16.63 7.93
N GLY A 213 -0.17 15.72 8.18
CA GLY A 213 -1.60 16.03 8.19
C GLY A 213 -2.23 16.17 6.80
N ILE A 214 -1.58 15.68 5.75
CA ILE A 214 -2.06 15.76 4.37
C ILE A 214 -3.12 14.69 4.10
N VAL A 215 -4.21 15.10 3.45
CA VAL A 215 -5.34 14.23 3.08
C VAL A 215 -5.51 14.11 1.56
N ARG A 216 -4.72 14.86 0.78
CA ARG A 216 -4.74 14.86 -0.69
C ARG A 216 -3.38 15.15 -1.27
N TRP A 217 -3.09 14.51 -2.40
CA TRP A 217 -1.93 14.81 -3.21
C TRP A 217 -2.37 15.39 -4.55
N LEU A 218 -1.75 16.49 -4.96
CA LEU A 218 -1.77 16.97 -6.33
C LEU A 218 -0.38 16.79 -6.93
N LEU A 219 -0.22 15.78 -7.79
CA LEU A 219 0.99 15.63 -8.59
C LEU A 219 0.86 16.51 -9.82
N ALA A 220 1.78 17.44 -9.99
CA ALA A 220 1.85 18.37 -11.11
C ALA A 220 3.11 18.08 -11.93
N PHE A 221 2.97 17.88 -13.24
CA PHE A 221 4.07 17.59 -14.16
C PHE A 221 4.21 18.75 -15.14
N ASP A 222 5.24 19.59 -14.94
CA ASP A 222 5.53 20.72 -15.81
C ASP A 222 6.02 20.25 -17.18
N ARG A 223 5.45 20.80 -18.27
CA ARG A 223 5.88 20.52 -19.64
C ARG A 223 6.95 21.48 -20.16
N GLY A 224 7.25 22.56 -19.43
CA GLY A 224 8.23 23.58 -19.80
C GLY A 224 7.70 24.64 -20.78
N ASP A 225 6.46 24.52 -21.22
CA ASP A 225 5.76 25.46 -22.11
C ASP A 225 4.65 26.26 -21.39
N GLY A 226 4.65 26.20 -20.05
CA GLY A 226 3.60 26.79 -19.20
C GLY A 226 2.32 25.95 -19.10
N THR A 227 2.34 24.72 -19.62
CA THR A 227 1.27 23.74 -19.40
C THR A 227 1.71 22.63 -18.44
N PHE A 228 0.72 22.02 -17.79
CA PHE A 228 0.94 20.99 -16.79
C PHE A 228 0.02 19.80 -17.03
N GLU A 229 0.50 18.61 -16.69
CA GLU A 229 -0.38 17.48 -16.41
C GLU A 229 -0.57 17.31 -14.92
N TYR A 230 -1.78 16.92 -14.51
CA TYR A 230 -2.12 16.75 -13.11
C TYR A 230 -2.67 15.37 -12.81
N ARG A 231 -2.39 14.89 -11.60
CA ARG A 231 -3.08 13.79 -10.96
C ARG A 231 -3.47 14.18 -9.54
N TYR A 232 -4.75 14.09 -9.23
CA TYR A 232 -5.29 14.39 -7.91
C TYR A 232 -5.73 13.11 -7.22
N GLU A 233 -5.16 12.84 -6.05
CA GLU A 233 -5.26 11.56 -5.35
C GLU A 233 -5.43 11.75 -3.84
N ARG A 234 -5.82 10.68 -3.17
CA ARG A 234 -5.70 10.55 -1.72
C ARG A 234 -4.36 9.88 -1.35
N PRO A 235 -3.85 10.05 -0.11
CA PRO A 235 -2.75 9.28 0.43
C PRO A 235 -2.95 7.78 0.20
N ARG A 236 -1.86 7.06 -0.02
CA ARG A 236 -1.87 5.68 -0.51
C ARG A 236 -2.55 4.69 0.43
N TYR A 237 -2.51 4.90 1.75
CA TYR A 237 -3.28 4.06 2.69
C TYR A 237 -4.81 4.21 2.62
N SER A 238 -5.31 5.30 2.03
CA SER A 238 -6.73 5.69 2.16
C SER A 238 -7.74 4.79 1.42
N TRP A 239 -7.27 3.80 0.67
CA TRP A 239 -8.13 2.79 0.07
C TRP A 239 -8.53 1.70 1.07
N ALA A 240 -7.75 1.51 2.14
CA ALA A 240 -7.94 0.46 3.13
C ALA A 240 -8.76 0.91 4.35
N ASP A 241 -9.41 -0.06 5.00
CA ASP A 241 -10.12 0.06 6.27
C ASP A 241 -9.11 0.10 7.42
N THR A 242 -8.59 1.30 7.69
CA THR A 242 -7.55 1.58 8.68
C THR A 242 -8.11 1.93 10.06
N VAL A 243 -7.30 1.73 11.10
CA VAL A 243 -7.64 2.00 12.51
C VAL A 243 -6.80 3.12 13.11
N ARG A 244 -5.48 3.11 12.90
CA ARG A 244 -4.55 4.11 13.44
C ARG A 244 -4.43 5.29 12.49
N ARG A 245 -4.37 5.02 11.18
CA ARG A 245 -4.41 6.06 10.15
C ARG A 245 -5.83 6.64 10.07
N PRO A 246 -5.96 7.98 9.95
CA PRO A 246 -7.27 8.62 9.92
C PRO A 246 -8.00 8.31 8.61
N PRO A 247 -9.33 8.11 8.63
CA PRO A 247 -10.09 7.88 7.41
C PRO A 247 -10.04 9.11 6.51
N VAL A 248 -9.76 8.88 5.23
CA VAL A 248 -9.68 9.95 4.21
C VAL A 248 -10.77 9.71 3.17
N PRO A 249 -11.98 10.30 3.32
CA PRO A 249 -13.10 10.00 2.44
C PRO A 249 -12.81 10.46 1.01
N ALA A 250 -13.24 9.63 0.04
CA ALA A 250 -13.22 9.99 -1.37
C ALA A 250 -14.29 11.06 -1.67
N PRO A 251 -13.99 12.10 -2.45
CA PRO A 251 -14.99 13.06 -2.86
C PRO A 251 -15.86 12.51 -4.01
N SER A 252 -16.97 13.18 -4.29
CA SER A 252 -17.71 12.94 -5.53
C SER A 252 -16.86 13.36 -6.72
N ARG A 253 -16.38 12.37 -7.48
CA ARG A 253 -15.48 12.58 -8.64
C ARG A 253 -16.11 13.50 -9.69
N ASN A 254 -17.42 13.36 -9.93
CA ASN A 254 -18.17 14.22 -10.84
C ASN A 254 -18.23 15.67 -10.34
N ALA A 255 -18.46 15.87 -9.04
CA ALA A 255 -18.53 17.21 -8.46
C ALA A 255 -17.17 17.92 -8.53
N VAL A 256 -16.07 17.19 -8.27
CA VAL A 256 -14.71 17.73 -8.35
C VAL A 256 -14.34 18.11 -9.79
N ALA A 257 -14.75 17.32 -10.79
CA ALA A 257 -14.47 17.63 -12.19
C ALA A 257 -15.28 18.82 -12.75
N GLN A 258 -16.43 19.16 -12.17
CA GLN A 258 -17.37 20.13 -12.72
C GLN A 258 -16.77 21.53 -12.92
N ASP A 259 -15.92 21.98 -11.99
CA ASP A 259 -15.34 23.34 -12.01
C ASP A 259 -13.97 23.40 -12.70
N LEU A 260 -13.45 22.26 -13.19
CA LEU A 260 -12.09 22.14 -13.73
C LEU A 260 -12.02 22.22 -15.27
N GLY A 261 -13.16 22.05 -15.95
CA GLY A 261 -13.29 22.21 -17.41
C GLY A 261 -12.87 20.98 -18.24
N GLU A 262 -12.89 21.13 -19.57
CA GLU A 262 -12.76 20.04 -20.57
C GLU A 262 -11.38 19.34 -20.62
N GLY A 263 -10.41 19.78 -19.82
CA GLY A 263 -9.07 19.20 -19.76
C GLY A 263 -8.94 17.99 -18.82
N TRP A 264 -9.99 17.66 -18.06
CA TRP A 264 -9.95 16.68 -16.98
C TRP A 264 -10.70 15.38 -17.31
N ALA A 265 -10.19 14.26 -16.81
CA ALA A 265 -10.73 12.94 -17.03
C ALA A 265 -10.93 12.19 -15.70
N LEU A 266 -12.07 11.49 -15.63
CA LEU A 266 -12.42 10.54 -14.58
C LEU A 266 -12.04 9.09 -14.93
N LYS A 267 -11.35 8.88 -16.04
CA LYS A 267 -10.95 7.56 -16.53
C LYS A 267 -9.47 7.59 -16.94
N GLY A 268 -8.89 6.41 -17.09
CA GLY A 268 -7.45 6.19 -17.29
C GLY A 268 -6.84 5.48 -16.08
N GLU A 269 -5.52 5.39 -16.04
CA GLU A 269 -4.76 4.79 -14.94
C GLU A 269 -4.85 5.67 -13.68
N LEU A 270 -5.95 5.49 -12.96
CA LEU A 270 -6.16 6.02 -11.63
C LEU A 270 -6.03 4.81 -10.71
N LYS A 271 -4.89 4.72 -10.01
CA LYS A 271 -4.63 3.71 -8.97
C LYS A 271 -5.76 3.75 -7.90
N MET A 272 -5.73 2.87 -6.91
CA MET A 272 -6.81 2.74 -5.90
C MET A 272 -7.16 4.03 -5.15
N THR A 273 -6.24 5.01 -5.10
CA THR A 273 -6.45 6.30 -4.43
C THR A 273 -6.66 7.48 -5.38
N GLY A 274 -6.60 7.25 -6.70
CA GLY A 274 -6.73 8.27 -7.73
C GLY A 274 -8.16 8.79 -7.85
N ILE A 275 -8.33 10.11 -7.85
CA ILE A 275 -9.64 10.76 -7.96
C ILE A 275 -9.88 11.17 -9.42
N LEU A 276 -8.96 11.95 -9.98
CA LEU A 276 -9.00 12.40 -11.37
C LEU A 276 -7.62 12.81 -11.87
N ARG A 277 -7.49 12.96 -13.18
CA ARG A 277 -6.28 13.45 -13.85
C ARG A 277 -6.62 14.35 -15.02
N THR A 278 -5.64 15.06 -15.54
CA THR A 278 -5.80 15.71 -16.84
C THR A 278 -5.74 14.70 -17.99
N ALA A 279 -6.59 14.87 -18.99
CA ALA A 279 -6.58 14.09 -20.24
C ALA A 279 -5.48 14.54 -21.21
N ARG A 280 -5.03 15.78 -21.06
CA ARG A 280 -3.99 16.47 -21.84
C ARG A 280 -3.36 17.56 -20.98
N PRO A 281 -2.16 18.06 -21.31
CA PRO A 281 -1.60 19.22 -20.62
C PRO A 281 -2.55 20.43 -20.66
N ILE A 282 -2.66 21.14 -19.53
CA ILE A 282 -3.53 22.32 -19.39
C ILE A 282 -2.73 23.54 -18.92
N LYS A 283 -3.17 24.73 -19.33
CA LYS A 283 -2.60 26.01 -18.89
C LYS A 283 -3.32 26.53 -17.65
N MET A 284 -3.02 25.91 -16.51
CA MET A 284 -3.52 26.32 -15.19
C MET A 284 -2.41 26.05 -14.18
N ALA A 285 -2.07 27.02 -13.33
CA ALA A 285 -1.01 26.83 -12.35
C ALA A 285 -1.45 25.86 -11.24
N PRO A 286 -0.53 25.12 -10.58
CA PRO A 286 -0.91 24.15 -9.55
C PRO A 286 -1.76 24.75 -8.42
N GLN A 287 -1.48 26.00 -8.05
CA GLN A 287 -2.23 26.73 -7.05
C GLN A 287 -3.67 27.05 -7.46
N ASP A 288 -3.88 27.37 -8.73
CA ASP A 288 -5.23 27.64 -9.25
C ASP A 288 -6.04 26.34 -9.30
N VAL A 289 -5.37 25.23 -9.65
CA VAL A 289 -5.97 23.88 -9.59
C VAL A 289 -6.41 23.55 -8.17
N VAL A 290 -5.55 23.70 -7.16
CA VAL A 290 -5.94 23.45 -5.75
C VAL A 290 -7.09 24.36 -5.33
N SER A 291 -7.05 25.64 -5.69
CA SER A 291 -8.15 26.57 -5.40
C SER A 291 -9.49 26.09 -5.98
N ALA A 292 -9.47 25.50 -7.17
CA ALA A 292 -10.65 24.94 -7.81
C ALA A 292 -11.12 23.64 -7.14
N LEU A 293 -10.20 22.75 -6.81
CA LEU A 293 -10.48 21.48 -6.13
C LEU A 293 -11.13 21.72 -4.75
N LEU A 294 -10.59 22.65 -3.96
CA LEU A 294 -11.10 22.93 -2.60
C LEU A 294 -12.56 23.43 -2.57
N ARG A 295 -13.06 24.04 -3.65
CA ARG A 295 -14.48 24.44 -3.73
C ARG A 295 -15.43 23.24 -3.79
N ARG A 296 -14.96 22.08 -4.28
CA ARG A 296 -15.77 20.88 -4.54
C ARG A 296 -15.33 19.65 -3.75
N ASP A 297 -14.21 19.74 -3.03
CA ASP A 297 -13.68 18.74 -2.11
C ASP A 297 -13.37 19.39 -0.75
N PRO A 298 -14.40 19.74 0.05
CA PRO A 298 -14.19 20.42 1.33
C PRO A 298 -13.39 19.58 2.34
N ALA A 299 -13.36 18.26 2.19
CA ALA A 299 -12.53 17.38 3.01
C ALA A 299 -11.03 17.66 2.80
N ALA A 300 -10.63 18.17 1.63
CA ALA A 300 -9.26 18.56 1.34
C ALA A 300 -8.83 19.87 2.02
N ALA A 301 -9.78 20.67 2.53
CA ALA A 301 -9.49 21.90 3.25
C ALA A 301 -9.08 21.66 4.71
N VAL A 302 -9.30 20.44 5.22
CA VAL A 302 -9.02 20.08 6.62
C VAL A 302 -7.81 19.17 6.65
N SER A 303 -6.83 19.49 7.49
CA SER A 303 -5.71 18.60 7.75
C SER A 303 -6.14 17.41 8.61
N ALA A 304 -5.59 16.24 8.32
CA ALA A 304 -5.71 15.10 9.22
C ALA A 304 -5.12 15.48 10.59
N ARG A 305 -5.88 15.21 11.65
CA ARG A 305 -5.45 15.39 13.04
C ARG A 305 -4.78 14.13 13.54
#